data_AF-A0A8J2KR56-F1
#
_entry.id   AF-A0A8J2KR56-F1
#
_cell.length_a   1.000
_cell.length_b   1.000
_cell.length_c   1.000
_cell.angle_alpha   90.00
_cell.angle_beta   90.00
_cell.angle_gamma   90.00
#
_symmetry.space_group_name_H-M   'P 1'
#
loop_
_entity.id
_entity.type
_entity.pdbx_description
1 polymer ?
#
loop_
_entity_poly.entity_id
_entity_poly.type
_entity_poly.pdbx_seq_one_letter_code
_entity_poly.pdbx_strand_id
1 'polypeptide(L)'
;LFITYRIVLVFFGGLCITGTILDLSLAKASKPLHQGLPVRMLLAFSFYTNTQKFLSTKAGSGNLGCLHGLRFLSLAWVVLCHTFSMLRMQITWNIVDSKAMYKDWSLYPILNGTPSVDTFFTLSGTLVAYNLLKELDKKKGRLNYILFVVHRYLRLTPTYLIIMGIMATLLPYTGTGPMWSSIDTESRNCGKYWWHNALYVN
;
A
#
# COMPACT_ATOMS: atom_id res chain seq x y z
N LEU A 1 22.34 -12.89 0.75
CA LEU A 1 20.90 -12.55 0.77
C LEU A 1 20.12 -13.26 1.88
N PHE A 2 20.27 -14.59 2.06
CA PHE A 2 19.50 -15.35 3.06
C PHE A 2 19.67 -14.85 4.51
N ILE A 3 20.89 -14.50 4.90
CA ILE A 3 21.18 -13.98 6.25
C ILE A 3 20.61 -12.56 6.42
N THR A 4 20.73 -11.73 5.40
CA THR A 4 20.25 -10.34 5.38
C THR A 4 18.75 -10.24 5.60
N TYR A 5 17.93 -11.11 4.97
CA TYR A 5 16.48 -11.05 5.16
C TYR A 5 16.06 -11.49 6.57
N ARG A 6 16.71 -12.50 7.16
CA ARG A 6 16.38 -12.95 8.53
C ARG A 6 16.67 -11.84 9.53
N ILE A 7 17.77 -11.12 9.33
CA ILE A 7 18.12 -9.95 10.13
C ILE A 7 17.05 -8.87 10.01
N VAL A 8 16.58 -8.56 8.80
CA VAL A 8 15.52 -7.54 8.59
C VAL A 8 14.22 -7.95 9.27
N LEU A 9 13.75 -9.18 9.09
CA LEU A 9 12.51 -9.66 9.71
C LEU A 9 12.61 -9.70 11.24
N VAL A 10 13.73 -10.19 11.79
CA VAL A 10 13.95 -10.23 13.24
C VAL A 10 14.06 -8.82 13.81
N PHE A 11 14.70 -7.89 13.11
CA PHE A 11 14.83 -6.50 13.52
C PHE A 11 13.47 -5.80 13.56
N PHE A 12 12.69 -5.84 12.48
CA PHE A 12 11.36 -5.23 12.44
C PHE A 12 10.39 -5.93 13.40
N GLY A 13 10.42 -7.26 13.46
CA GLY A 13 9.64 -8.03 14.43
C GLY A 13 9.97 -7.65 15.87
N GLY A 14 11.26 -7.52 16.20
CA GLY A 14 11.74 -7.06 17.50
C GLY A 14 11.27 -5.65 17.84
N LEU A 15 11.34 -4.71 16.90
CA LEU A 15 10.82 -3.34 17.08
C LEU A 15 9.32 -3.35 17.38
N CYS A 16 8.54 -4.13 16.64
CA CYS A 16 7.11 -4.21 16.86
C CYS A 16 6.75 -4.88 18.20
N ILE A 17 7.44 -5.96 18.57
CA ILE A 17 7.21 -6.65 19.85
C ILE A 17 7.56 -5.72 21.02
N THR A 18 8.76 -5.11 20.99
CA THR A 18 9.21 -4.18 22.04
C THR A 18 8.31 -2.95 22.12
N GLY A 19 7.94 -2.35 21.00
CA GLY A 19 6.99 -1.24 20.94
C GLY A 19 5.61 -1.61 21.51
N THR A 20 5.10 -2.81 21.21
CA THR A 20 3.80 -3.29 21.73
C THR A 20 3.86 -3.58 23.23
N ILE A 21 4.92 -4.21 23.72
CA ILE A 21 5.12 -4.46 25.16
C ILE A 21 5.18 -3.13 25.92
N LEU A 22 5.98 -2.17 25.43
CA LEU A 22 6.08 -0.84 26.05
C LEU A 22 4.73 -0.13 26.09
N ASP A 23 3.98 -0.15 24.99
CA ASP A 23 2.66 0.47 24.90
C ASP A 23 1.66 -0.13 25.90
N LEU A 24 1.61 -1.47 26.00
CA LEU A 24 0.75 -2.16 26.96
C LEU A 24 1.17 -1.90 28.41
N SER A 25 2.47 -1.85 28.70
CA SER A 25 2.98 -1.52 30.04
C SER A 25 2.62 -0.10 30.45
N LEU A 26 2.66 0.86 29.52
CA LEU A 26 2.28 2.24 29.78
C LEU A 26 0.77 2.42 29.93
N ALA A 27 -0.01 1.71 29.13
CA ALA A 27 -1.48 1.68 29.24
C ALA A 27 -1.92 1.11 30.60
N LYS A 28 -1.29 0.02 31.08
CA LYS A 28 -1.54 -0.54 32.41
C LYS A 28 -1.12 0.37 33.56
N ALA A 29 -0.04 1.13 33.37
CA ALA A 29 0.45 2.06 34.39
C ALA A 29 -0.32 3.39 34.45
N SER A 30 -1.32 3.61 33.59
CA SER A 30 -2.08 4.86 33.45
C SER A 30 -1.19 6.11 33.33
N LYS A 31 0.03 5.95 32.81
CA LYS A 31 1.01 7.05 32.71
C LYS A 31 0.73 7.87 31.44
N PRO A 32 0.76 9.22 31.52
CA PRO A 32 0.57 10.06 30.35
C PRO A 32 1.67 9.78 29.31
N LEU A 33 1.25 9.72 28.04
CA LEU A 33 2.08 9.40 26.87
C LEU A 33 3.04 10.54 26.47
N HIS A 34 3.47 11.39 27.41
CA HIS A 34 4.44 12.44 27.14
C HIS A 34 5.84 11.91 27.44
N GLN A 35 6.43 11.23 26.45
CA GLN A 35 7.71 10.56 26.59
C GLN A 35 8.75 11.14 25.64
N GLY A 36 10.03 10.94 26.00
CA GLY A 36 11.15 11.33 25.16
C GLY A 36 11.04 10.74 23.74
N LEU A 37 11.67 11.44 22.78
CA LEU A 37 11.71 11.07 21.37
C LEU A 37 11.94 9.56 21.09
N PRO A 38 12.90 8.86 21.74
CA PRO A 38 13.14 7.44 21.47
C PRO A 38 11.94 6.56 21.83
N VAL A 39 11.26 6.84 22.94
CA VAL A 39 10.08 6.03 23.31
C VAL A 39 8.92 6.29 22.36
N ARG A 40 8.75 7.55 21.91
CA ARG A 40 7.74 7.89 20.92
C ARG A 40 7.98 7.19 19.58
N MET A 41 9.24 7.04 19.17
CA MET A 41 9.62 6.25 17.99
C MET A 41 9.30 4.77 18.17
N LEU A 42 9.63 4.17 19.31
CA LEU A 42 9.28 2.77 19.62
C LEU A 42 7.76 2.53 19.66
N LEU A 43 7.01 3.45 20.27
CA LEU A 43 5.54 3.38 20.32
C LEU A 43 4.91 3.48 18.92
N ALA A 44 5.57 4.12 17.96
CA ALA A 44 5.09 4.16 16.57
C ALA A 44 5.05 2.77 15.92
N PHE A 45 5.81 1.80 16.45
CA PHE A 45 5.79 0.40 16.00
C PHE A 45 4.84 -0.50 16.81
N SER A 46 4.12 0.03 17.80
CA SER A 46 3.16 -0.76 18.58
C SER A 46 2.03 -1.30 17.69
N PHE A 47 1.90 -2.62 17.62
CA PHE A 47 0.80 -3.25 16.91
C PHE A 47 -0.54 -2.97 17.58
N TYR A 48 -0.59 -2.89 18.91
CA TYR A 48 -1.84 -2.71 19.65
C TYR A 48 -2.53 -1.38 19.28
N THR A 49 -1.86 -0.25 19.53
CA THR A 49 -2.42 1.08 19.25
C THR A 49 -2.60 1.31 17.75
N ASN A 50 -1.69 0.86 16.89
CA ASN A 50 -1.83 1.02 15.44
C ASN A 50 -3.02 0.21 14.89
N THR A 51 -3.23 -1.02 15.36
CA THR A 51 -4.37 -1.85 14.95
C THR A 51 -5.69 -1.25 15.44
N GLN A 52 -5.75 -0.77 16.68
CA GLN A 52 -6.94 -0.09 17.19
C GLN A 52 -7.28 1.17 16.40
N LYS A 53 -6.28 1.97 16.01
CA LYS A 53 -6.46 3.13 15.13
C LYS A 53 -6.91 2.71 13.73
N PHE A 54 -6.31 1.65 13.19
CA PHE A 54 -6.60 1.14 11.85
C PHE A 54 -8.02 0.60 11.72
N LEU A 55 -8.48 -0.15 12.73
CA LEU A 55 -9.84 -0.72 12.79
C LEU A 55 -10.89 0.29 13.30
N SER A 56 -10.48 1.53 13.62
CA SER A 56 -11.42 2.54 14.09
C SER A 56 -12.33 3.01 12.97
N THR A 57 -13.64 2.91 13.18
CA THR A 57 -14.67 3.40 12.25
C THR A 57 -15.15 4.82 12.57
N LYS A 58 -14.48 5.51 13.52
CA LYS A 58 -14.84 6.87 13.90
C LYS A 58 -14.59 7.82 12.73
N ALA A 59 -15.65 8.37 12.15
CA ALA A 59 -15.54 9.39 11.11
C ALA A 59 -15.21 10.75 11.74
N GLY A 60 -14.14 11.40 11.26
CA GLY A 60 -13.82 12.79 11.61
C GLY A 60 -14.82 13.77 10.97
N SER A 61 -15.06 14.91 11.60
CA SER A 61 -15.90 15.97 11.03
C SER A 61 -15.27 16.52 9.75
N GLY A 62 -16.05 16.58 8.67
CA GLY A 62 -15.62 17.08 7.36
C GLY A 62 -15.01 16.05 6.40
N ASN A 63 -15.19 14.75 6.64
CA ASN A 63 -14.82 13.71 5.67
C ASN A 63 -15.87 13.55 4.56
N LEU A 64 -15.41 13.33 3.33
CA LEU A 64 -16.25 13.02 2.17
C LEU A 64 -16.58 11.52 2.17
N GLY A 65 -17.54 11.13 3.02
CA GLY A 65 -17.91 9.73 3.28
C GLY A 65 -18.19 8.90 2.02
N CYS A 66 -18.95 9.44 1.07
CA CYS A 66 -19.25 8.76 -0.20
C CYS A 66 -17.99 8.46 -1.03
N LEU A 67 -16.98 9.34 -1.02
CA LEU A 67 -15.73 9.13 -1.74
C LEU A 67 -14.92 7.97 -1.13
N HIS A 68 -15.01 7.75 0.18
CA HIS A 68 -14.38 6.59 0.81
C HIS A 68 -15.01 5.27 0.33
N GLY A 69 -16.34 5.22 0.22
CA GLY A 69 -17.05 4.08 -0.35
C GLY A 69 -16.69 3.82 -1.81
N LEU A 70 -16.68 4.86 -2.65
CA LEU A 70 -16.30 4.74 -4.06
C LEU A 70 -14.85 4.28 -4.24
N ARG A 71 -13.92 4.75 -3.39
CA ARG A 71 -12.53 4.28 -3.39
C ARG A 71 -12.42 2.81 -3.01
N PHE A 72 -13.19 2.37 -2.02
CA PHE A 72 -13.21 0.97 -1.62
C PHE A 72 -13.69 0.09 -2.79
N LEU A 73 -14.81 0.44 -3.43
CA LEU A 73 -15.35 -0.30 -4.56
C LEU A 73 -14.38 -0.33 -5.75
N SER A 74 -13.77 0.82 -6.08
CA SER A 74 -12.79 0.92 -7.16
C SER A 74 -11.52 0.11 -6.86
N LEU A 75 -11.01 0.13 -5.63
CA LEU A 75 -9.86 -0.69 -5.24
C LEU A 75 -10.19 -2.19 -5.25
N ALA A 76 -11.35 -2.59 -4.74
CA ALA A 76 -11.80 -3.98 -4.77
C ALA A 76 -11.93 -4.49 -6.21
N TRP A 77 -12.41 -3.64 -7.13
CA TRP A 77 -12.47 -3.95 -8.55
C TRP A 77 -11.07 -4.16 -9.15
N VAL A 78 -10.11 -3.27 -8.90
CA VAL A 78 -8.70 -3.44 -9.34
C VAL A 78 -8.12 -4.77 -8.85
N VAL A 79 -8.32 -5.10 -7.56
CA VAL A 79 -7.84 -6.36 -6.97
C VAL A 79 -8.49 -7.56 -7.64
N LEU A 80 -9.81 -7.52 -7.90
CA LEU A 80 -10.54 -8.58 -8.59
C LEU A 80 -9.98 -8.81 -9.99
N CYS A 81 -9.79 -7.75 -10.79
CA CYS A 81 -9.22 -7.83 -12.13
C CYS A 81 -7.83 -8.47 -12.13
N HIS A 82 -6.92 -7.99 -11.27
CA HIS A 82 -5.56 -8.54 -11.21
C HIS A 82 -5.54 -10.00 -10.74
N THR A 83 -6.32 -10.33 -9.70
CA THR A 83 -6.40 -11.71 -9.19
C THR A 83 -6.93 -12.67 -10.26
N PHE A 84 -7.97 -12.26 -10.98
CA PHE A 84 -8.54 -13.05 -12.06
C PHE A 84 -7.55 -13.22 -13.23
N SER A 85 -6.84 -12.14 -13.62
CA SER A 85 -5.83 -12.21 -14.68
C SER A 85 -4.67 -13.13 -14.32
N MET A 86 -4.14 -13.06 -13.10
CA MET A 86 -2.99 -13.85 -12.67
C MET A 86 -3.37 -15.34 -12.48
N LEU A 87 -4.50 -15.63 -11.84
CA LEU A 87 -4.89 -17.01 -11.57
C LEU A 87 -5.41 -17.76 -12.80
N ARG A 88 -6.16 -17.09 -13.68
CA ARG A 88 -6.84 -17.77 -14.79
C ARG A 88 -6.10 -17.59 -16.10
N MET A 89 -5.70 -16.37 -16.44
CA MET A 89 -5.06 -16.13 -17.74
C MET A 89 -3.67 -16.74 -17.77
N GLN A 90 -2.88 -16.71 -16.69
CA GLN A 90 -1.52 -17.25 -16.72
C GLN A 90 -1.45 -18.78 -16.51
N ILE A 91 -2.37 -19.38 -15.76
CA ILE A 91 -2.28 -20.81 -15.38
C ILE A 91 -3.00 -21.70 -16.39
N THR A 92 -4.13 -21.26 -16.96
CA THR A 92 -4.99 -22.09 -17.82
C THR A 92 -5.08 -21.53 -19.23
N TRP A 93 -3.97 -21.07 -19.84
CA TRP A 93 -3.88 -20.48 -21.19
C TRP A 93 -4.52 -21.38 -22.28
N ASN A 94 -5.86 -21.37 -22.34
CA ASN A 94 -6.68 -22.05 -23.32
C ASN A 94 -7.39 -20.99 -24.14
N ILE A 95 -6.99 -20.89 -25.40
CA ILE A 95 -7.52 -19.90 -26.35
C ILE A 95 -9.02 -20.11 -26.60
N VAL A 96 -9.53 -21.35 -26.50
CA VAL A 96 -10.95 -21.67 -26.68
C VAL A 96 -11.78 -21.14 -25.52
N ASP A 97 -11.35 -21.40 -24.28
CA ASP A 97 -12.03 -20.91 -23.08
C ASP A 97 -11.94 -19.39 -22.96
N SER A 98 -10.80 -18.81 -23.36
CA SER A 98 -10.62 -17.35 -23.40
C SER A 98 -11.64 -16.69 -24.35
N LYS A 99 -11.84 -17.26 -25.54
CA LYS A 99 -12.85 -16.76 -26.50
C LYS A 99 -14.27 -16.89 -25.98
N ALA A 100 -14.57 -17.94 -25.21
CA ALA A 100 -15.88 -18.09 -24.57
C ALA A 100 -16.11 -17.02 -23.49
N MET A 101 -15.07 -16.68 -22.72
CA MET A 101 -15.15 -15.63 -21.70
C MET A 101 -15.45 -14.24 -22.27
N TYR A 102 -14.88 -13.89 -23.43
CA TYR A 102 -15.21 -12.62 -24.10
C TYR A 102 -16.65 -12.56 -24.63
N LYS A 103 -17.37 -13.69 -24.71
CA LYS A 103 -18.79 -13.70 -25.08
C LYS A 103 -19.72 -13.51 -23.88
N ASP A 104 -19.22 -13.73 -22.66
CA ASP A 104 -19.99 -13.54 -21.45
C ASP A 104 -19.90 -12.08 -20.98
N TRP A 105 -21.01 -11.35 -21.14
CA TRP A 105 -21.12 -9.94 -20.77
C TRP A 105 -20.82 -9.70 -19.28
N SER A 106 -21.06 -10.68 -18.40
CA SER A 106 -20.84 -10.56 -16.96
C SER A 106 -19.36 -10.44 -16.59
N LEU A 107 -18.46 -10.93 -17.44
CA LEU A 107 -17.01 -10.87 -17.24
C LEU A 107 -16.38 -9.59 -17.81
N TYR A 108 -17.08 -8.81 -18.63
CA TYR A 108 -16.53 -7.61 -19.25
C TYR A 108 -15.93 -6.60 -18.25
N PRO A 109 -16.56 -6.31 -17.10
CA PRO A 109 -15.95 -5.42 -16.11
C PRO A 109 -14.61 -5.93 -15.58
N ILE A 110 -14.43 -7.25 -15.54
CA ILE A 110 -13.20 -7.89 -15.04
C ILE A 110 -12.14 -7.95 -16.15
N LEU A 111 -12.56 -8.24 -17.37
CA LEU A 111 -11.68 -8.34 -18.55
C LEU A 111 -11.20 -6.95 -19.01
N ASN A 112 -12.05 -5.92 -18.87
CA ASN A 112 -11.72 -4.53 -19.13
C ASN A 112 -11.58 -3.76 -17.80
N GLY A 113 -10.42 -3.90 -17.17
CA GLY A 113 -10.14 -3.29 -15.86
C GLY A 113 -9.78 -1.81 -15.89
N THR A 114 -9.48 -1.21 -17.05
CA THR A 114 -9.03 0.19 -17.17
C THR A 114 -9.95 1.21 -16.48
N PRO A 115 -11.30 1.12 -16.61
CA PRO A 115 -12.22 2.07 -15.97
C PRO A 115 -12.12 2.07 -14.43
N SER A 116 -11.75 0.93 -13.83
CA SER A 116 -11.58 0.83 -12.37
C SER A 116 -10.42 1.72 -11.89
N VAL A 117 -9.33 1.76 -12.66
CA VAL A 117 -8.13 2.55 -12.39
C VAL A 117 -8.38 4.04 -12.67
N ASP A 118 -9.09 4.37 -13.75
CA ASP A 118 -9.49 5.75 -14.07
C ASP A 118 -10.36 6.35 -12.95
N THR A 119 -11.30 5.58 -12.44
CA THR A 119 -12.13 5.98 -11.30
C THR A 119 -11.28 6.23 -10.06
N PHE A 120 -10.34 5.33 -9.75
CA PHE A 120 -9.43 5.47 -8.62
C PHE A 120 -8.58 6.74 -8.70
N PHE A 121 -7.98 7.00 -9.88
CA PHE A 121 -7.15 8.18 -10.12
C PHE A 121 -7.97 9.47 -10.06
N THR A 122 -9.16 9.49 -10.65
CA THR A 122 -10.07 10.64 -10.61
C THR A 122 -10.45 10.99 -9.17
N LEU A 123 -10.88 10.00 -8.38
CA LEU A 123 -11.21 10.20 -6.96
C LEU A 123 -10.01 10.66 -6.12
N SER A 124 -8.81 10.18 -6.46
CA SER A 124 -7.56 10.59 -5.81
C SER A 124 -7.19 12.03 -6.14
N GLY A 125 -7.28 12.41 -7.42
CA GLY A 125 -7.05 13.77 -7.92
C GLY A 125 -8.03 14.78 -7.32
N THR A 126 -9.33 14.46 -7.31
CA THR A 126 -10.36 15.33 -6.72
C THR A 126 -10.11 15.61 -5.23
N LEU A 127 -9.73 14.60 -4.45
CA LEU A 127 -9.43 14.83 -3.03
C LEU A 127 -8.16 15.65 -2.82
N VAL A 128 -7.14 15.45 -3.67
CA VAL A 128 -5.93 16.26 -3.63
C VAL A 128 -6.25 17.72 -3.93
N ALA A 129 -7.04 17.98 -4.98
CA ALA A 129 -7.49 19.33 -5.34
C ALA A 129 -8.33 19.95 -4.22
N TYR A 130 -9.29 19.22 -3.65
CA TYR A 130 -10.12 19.69 -2.55
C TYR A 130 -9.29 20.10 -1.32
N ASN A 131 -8.33 19.27 -0.91
CA ASN A 131 -7.46 19.61 0.22
C ASN A 131 -6.50 20.76 -0.09
N LEU A 132 -6.02 20.84 -1.32
CA LEU A 132 -5.16 21.93 -1.78
C LEU A 132 -5.89 23.28 -1.71
N LEU A 133 -7.11 23.35 -2.22
CA LEU A 133 -7.95 24.56 -2.17
C LEU A 133 -8.21 24.98 -0.71
N LYS A 134 -8.54 24.02 0.16
CA LYS A 134 -8.74 24.28 1.60
C LYS A 134 -7.48 24.84 2.29
N GLU A 135 -6.29 24.37 1.90
CA GLU A 135 -5.03 24.91 2.42
C GLU A 135 -4.68 26.28 1.85
N LEU A 136 -5.01 26.53 0.59
CA LEU A 136 -4.86 27.84 -0.05
C LEU A 136 -5.74 28.90 0.63
N ASP A 137 -6.99 28.58 0.94
CA ASP A 137 -7.90 29.48 1.65
C ASP A 137 -7.34 29.86 3.03
N LYS A 138 -6.84 28.88 3.79
CA LYS A 138 -6.21 29.12 5.11
C LYS A 138 -4.95 29.98 5.01
N LYS A 139 -4.15 29.78 3.97
CA LYS A 139 -2.85 30.44 3.77
C LYS A 139 -2.94 31.71 2.92
N LYS A 140 -4.15 32.22 2.65
CA LYS A 140 -4.39 33.42 1.84
C LYS A 140 -3.69 33.34 0.47
N GLY A 141 -3.78 32.20 -0.19
CA GLY A 141 -3.21 31.96 -1.52
C GLY A 141 -1.71 31.60 -1.55
N ARG A 142 -1.03 31.51 -0.41
CA ARG A 142 0.40 31.13 -0.37
C ARG A 142 0.56 29.60 -0.37
N LEU A 143 1.10 29.07 -1.46
CA LEU A 143 1.46 27.65 -1.58
C LEU A 143 2.94 27.49 -1.89
N ASN A 144 3.64 26.69 -1.08
CA ASN A 144 4.94 26.16 -1.45
C ASN A 144 4.74 24.84 -2.21
N TYR A 145 4.72 24.93 -3.54
CA TYR A 145 4.51 23.76 -4.41
C TYR A 145 5.59 22.69 -4.22
N ILE A 146 6.86 23.09 -4.08
CA ILE A 146 7.98 22.17 -3.86
C ILE A 146 7.76 21.39 -2.57
N LEU A 147 7.42 22.08 -1.47
CA LEU A 147 7.14 21.44 -0.19
C LEU A 147 5.94 20.47 -0.29
N PHE A 148 4.91 20.81 -1.05
CA PHE A 148 3.76 19.94 -1.29
C PHE A 148 4.17 18.64 -2.02
N VAL A 149 4.98 18.75 -3.08
CA VAL A 149 5.47 17.58 -3.83
C VAL A 149 6.40 16.73 -2.97
N VAL A 150 7.31 17.34 -2.20
CA VAL A 150 8.22 16.63 -1.29
C VAL A 150 7.43 15.88 -0.21
N HIS A 151 6.41 16.50 0.40
CA HIS A 151 5.55 15.80 1.36
C HIS A 151 4.82 14.61 0.73
N ARG A 152 4.36 14.76 -0.53
CA ARG A 152 3.70 13.67 -1.25
C ARG A 152 4.67 12.52 -1.52
N TYR A 153 5.90 12.82 -1.94
CA TYR A 153 6.95 11.82 -2.16
C TYR A 153 7.30 11.11 -0.85
N LEU A 154 7.60 11.85 0.22
CA LEU A 154 7.93 11.29 1.53
C LEU A 154 6.79 10.49 2.17
N ARG A 155 5.54 10.70 1.75
CA ARG A 155 4.39 9.94 2.24
C ARG A 155 4.20 8.61 1.50
N LEU A 156 4.40 8.58 0.18
CA LEU A 156 4.12 7.41 -0.66
C LEU A 156 5.34 6.50 -0.84
N THR A 157 6.50 7.09 -1.08
CA THR A 157 7.73 6.37 -1.41
C THR A 157 8.18 5.40 -0.32
N PRO A 158 8.14 5.71 1.00
CA PRO A 158 8.62 4.78 2.01
C PRO A 158 7.86 3.45 2.03
N THR A 159 6.53 3.50 1.95
CA THR A 159 5.70 2.28 1.90
C THR A 159 5.98 1.50 0.62
N TYR A 160 6.11 2.19 -0.52
CA TYR A 160 6.43 1.55 -1.79
C TYR A 160 7.81 0.85 -1.77
N LEU A 161 8.84 1.51 -1.22
CA LEU A 161 10.17 0.94 -1.07
C LEU A 161 10.20 -0.28 -0.14
N ILE A 162 9.40 -0.28 0.93
CA ILE A 162 9.28 -1.45 1.81
C ILE A 162 8.72 -2.64 1.03
N ILE A 163 7.64 -2.44 0.26
CA ILE A 163 7.06 -3.50 -0.56
C ILE A 163 8.04 -3.96 -1.63
N MET A 164 8.72 -3.04 -2.33
CA MET A 164 9.76 -3.42 -3.30
C MET A 164 10.90 -4.20 -2.65
N GLY A 165 11.35 -3.80 -1.46
CA GLY A 165 12.36 -4.53 -0.70
C GLY A 165 11.90 -5.96 -0.38
N ILE A 166 10.65 -6.13 0.05
CA ILE A 166 10.04 -7.46 0.27
C ILE A 166 10.00 -8.25 -1.05
N MET A 167 9.58 -7.64 -2.15
CA MET A 167 9.49 -8.30 -3.45
C MET A 167 10.86 -8.69 -4.00
N ALA A 168 11.91 -7.89 -3.80
CA ALA A 168 13.26 -8.17 -4.27
C ALA A 168 14.04 -9.16 -3.37
N THR A 169 13.62 -9.34 -2.10
CA THR A 169 14.40 -10.13 -1.12
C THR A 169 13.67 -11.33 -0.55
N LEU A 170 12.38 -11.21 -0.22
CA LEU A 170 11.62 -12.25 0.46
C LEU A 170 10.84 -13.10 -0.55
N LEU A 171 10.26 -12.46 -1.58
CA LEU A 171 9.40 -13.14 -2.55
C LEU A 171 10.02 -14.39 -3.19
N PRO A 172 11.32 -14.44 -3.59
CA PRO A 172 11.91 -15.64 -4.21
C PRO A 172 11.87 -16.91 -3.35
N TYR A 173 11.70 -16.75 -2.03
CA TYR A 173 11.75 -17.84 -1.06
C TYR A 173 10.38 -18.24 -0.50
N THR A 174 9.29 -17.54 -0.87
CA THR A 174 7.97 -17.75 -0.27
C THR A 174 7.11 -18.78 -1.00
N GLY A 175 7.61 -19.39 -2.07
CA GLY A 175 6.80 -20.29 -2.89
C GLY A 175 7.64 -21.32 -3.64
N THR A 176 6.93 -22.35 -4.09
CA THR A 176 7.45 -23.43 -4.93
C THR A 176 6.35 -23.80 -5.91
N GLY A 177 6.66 -23.86 -7.20
CA GLY A 177 5.67 -24.20 -8.21
C GLY A 177 6.18 -24.03 -9.63
N PRO A 178 5.44 -24.55 -10.64
CA PRO A 178 5.87 -24.53 -12.03
C PRO A 178 6.01 -23.10 -12.60
N MET A 179 5.21 -22.15 -12.11
CA MET A 179 5.28 -20.73 -12.51
C MET A 179 6.28 -19.90 -11.67
N TRP A 180 6.95 -20.52 -10.69
CA TRP A 180 7.80 -19.80 -9.74
C TRP A 180 9.03 -19.18 -10.40
N SER A 181 9.54 -19.77 -11.49
CA SER A 181 10.65 -19.22 -12.26
C SER A 181 10.35 -17.83 -12.85
N SER A 182 9.11 -17.60 -13.28
CA SER A 182 8.65 -16.30 -13.77
C SER A 182 8.62 -15.26 -12.65
N ILE A 183 8.08 -15.63 -11.48
CA ILE A 183 8.01 -14.76 -10.30
C ILE A 183 9.43 -14.42 -9.80
N ASP A 184 10.33 -15.40 -9.77
CA ASP A 184 11.73 -15.20 -9.40
C ASP A 184 12.45 -14.26 -10.38
N THR A 185 12.16 -14.35 -11.68
CA THR A 185 12.70 -13.44 -12.70
C THR A 185 12.24 -12.01 -12.47
N GLU A 186 10.93 -11.80 -12.22
CA GLU A 186 10.37 -10.49 -11.89
C GLU A 186 10.98 -9.91 -10.60
N SER A 187 11.17 -10.75 -9.57
CA SER A 187 11.84 -10.36 -8.33
C SER A 187 13.29 -9.89 -8.57
N ARG A 188 14.06 -10.63 -9.37
CA ARG A 188 15.43 -10.25 -9.76
C ARG A 188 15.47 -8.94 -10.55
N ASN A 189 14.50 -8.73 -11.45
CA ASN A 189 14.36 -7.47 -12.19
C ASN A 189 14.04 -6.29 -11.24
N CYS A 190 13.14 -6.50 -10.28
CA CYS A 190 12.83 -5.52 -9.23
C CYS A 190 14.10 -5.15 -8.44
N GLY A 191 14.92 -6.13 -8.07
CA GLY A 191 16.20 -5.89 -7.40
C GLY A 191 17.26 -5.20 -8.26
N LYS A 192 17.28 -5.42 -9.58
CA LYS A 192 18.22 -4.77 -10.50
C LYS A 192 17.84 -3.33 -10.81
N TYR A 193 16.55 -3.06 -11.02
CA TYR A 193 16.02 -1.76 -11.42
C TYR A 193 15.24 -1.05 -10.31
N TRP A 194 15.55 -1.37 -9.04
CA TRP A 194 14.87 -0.78 -7.88
C TRP A 194 14.95 0.75 -7.88
N TRP A 195 16.05 1.33 -8.36
CA TRP A 195 16.28 2.77 -8.37
C TRP A 195 15.41 3.51 -9.40
N HIS A 196 15.13 2.89 -10.55
CA HIS A 196 14.20 3.43 -11.56
C HIS A 196 12.80 3.57 -10.95
N ASN A 197 12.35 2.50 -10.31
CA ASN A 197 11.08 2.44 -9.60
C ASN A 197 11.04 3.42 -8.42
N ALA A 198 12.12 3.56 -7.65
CA ALA A 198 12.20 4.49 -6.51
C ALA A 198 12.11 5.98 -6.92
N LEU A 199 12.59 6.30 -8.12
CA LEU A 199 12.54 7.64 -8.70
C LEU A 199 11.29 7.87 -9.55
N TYR A 200 10.43 6.85 -9.72
CA TYR A 200 9.31 6.87 -10.66
C TYR A 200 9.72 7.19 -12.11
N VAL A 201 10.92 6.79 -12.50
CA VAL A 201 11.44 6.90 -13.87
C VAL A 201 11.42 5.49 -14.47
N ASN A 202 10.25 5.11 -15.01
CA ASN A 202 10.02 3.80 -15.61
C ASN A 202 10.11 3.87 -17.13
#